data_AF-W2ETN2-F1
#
_entry.id   AF-W2ETN2-F1
#
_cell.length_a   1.000
_cell.length_b   1.000
_cell.length_c   1.000
_cell.angle_alpha   90.00
_cell.angle_beta   90.00
_cell.angle_gamma   90.00
#
_symmetry.space_group_name_H-M   'P 1'
#
loop_
_entity.id
_entity.type
_entity.pdbx_description
1 polymer ?
#
loop_
_entity_poly.entity_id
_entity_poly.type
_entity_poly.pdbx_seq_one_letter_code
_entity_poly.pdbx_strand_id
1 'polypeptide(L)'
;MGVMHKNRVAWDSARVFVAAANADTYWWLSEAVGQQLGARYQTNLAETRHRLQAEDAESIEAGAWRARLFDLLDGQPDLAPHVVRLTEEAARRMAS
;
A
#
# COMPACT_ATOMS: atom_id res chain seq x y z
N MET A 1 10.65 -7.37 22.18
CA MET A 1 9.34 -7.78 21.62
C MET A 1 8.60 -6.52 21.19
N GLY A 2 8.89 -6.03 19.98
CA GLY A 2 8.33 -4.77 19.49
C GLY A 2 6.90 -4.99 19.03
N VAL A 3 5.93 -4.42 19.75
CA VAL A 3 4.57 -4.28 19.25
C VAL A 3 4.69 -3.41 18.01
N MET A 4 4.70 -4.02 16.83
CA MET A 4 4.65 -3.28 15.58
C MET A 4 3.35 -2.48 15.65
N HIS A 5 3.45 -1.15 15.80
CA HIS A 5 2.27 -0.31 15.96
C HIS A 5 1.50 -0.35 14.64
N LYS A 6 0.55 -1.28 14.52
CA LYS A 6 -0.28 -1.53 13.33
C LYS A 6 -0.83 -0.26 12.69
N ASN A 7 -1.19 0.73 13.51
CA ASN A 7 -1.62 2.06 13.06
C ASN A 7 -0.50 2.83 12.31
N ARG A 8 0.73 2.78 12.82
CA ARG A 8 1.90 3.40 12.17
C ARG A 8 2.27 2.69 10.88
N VAL A 9 2.30 1.34 10.90
CA VAL A 9 2.55 0.55 9.68
C VAL A 9 1.51 0.87 8.61
N ALA A 10 0.22 0.83 8.95
CA ALA A 10 -0.85 1.16 8.01
C ALA A 10 -0.71 2.59 7.45
N TRP A 11 -0.32 3.56 8.28
CA TRP A 11 -0.15 4.94 7.85
C TRP A 11 1.07 5.13 6.93
N ASP A 12 2.24 4.62 7.32
CA ASP A 12 3.48 4.71 6.55
C ASP A 12 3.32 4.00 5.20
N SER A 13 2.78 2.78 5.21
CA SER A 13 2.54 1.97 4.01
C SER A 13 1.52 2.59 3.06
N ALA A 14 0.44 3.18 3.57
CA ALA A 14 -0.59 3.78 2.72
C ALA A 14 -0.03 4.90 1.83
N ARG A 15 0.79 5.78 2.40
CA ARG A 15 1.41 6.88 1.65
C ARG A 15 2.33 6.35 0.54
N VAL A 16 3.14 5.36 0.88
CA VAL A 16 4.07 4.74 -0.08
C VAL A 16 3.32 4.00 -1.19
N PHE A 17 2.24 3.28 -0.86
CA PHE A 17 1.45 2.55 -1.87
C PHE A 17 0.79 3.50 -2.86
N VAL A 18 0.22 4.61 -2.38
CA VAL A 18 -0.41 5.62 -3.23
C VAL A 18 0.63 6.35 -4.09
N ALA A 19 1.77 6.75 -3.52
CA ALA A 19 2.87 7.35 -4.28
C ALA A 19 3.38 6.39 -5.37
N ALA A 20 3.61 5.13 -5.02
CA ALA A 20 4.08 4.11 -5.96
C ALA A 20 3.04 3.76 -7.02
N ALA A 21 1.74 3.90 -6.73
CA ALA A 21 0.68 3.71 -7.71
C ALA A 21 0.72 4.77 -8.83
N ASN A 22 1.17 5.98 -8.51
CA ASN A 22 1.35 7.06 -9.48
C ASN A 22 2.72 7.04 -10.18
N ALA A 23 3.67 6.23 -9.69
CA ALA A 23 4.99 6.08 -10.26
C ALA A 23 5.06 4.90 -11.26
N ASP A 24 6.22 4.75 -11.91
CA ASP A 24 6.53 3.59 -12.76
C ASP A 24 6.65 2.29 -11.94
N THR A 25 6.89 2.40 -10.64
CA THR A 25 6.92 1.28 -9.68
C THR A 25 5.58 0.54 -9.56
N TYR A 26 4.48 1.14 -10.01
CA TYR A 26 3.14 0.55 -9.95
C TYR A 26 3.05 -0.87 -10.48
N TRP A 27 3.69 -1.17 -11.63
CA TRP A 27 3.56 -2.50 -12.25
C TRP A 27 4.06 -3.59 -11.32
N TRP A 28 5.24 -3.39 -10.76
CA TRP A 28 5.81 -4.28 -9.75
C TRP A 28 4.94 -4.33 -8.48
N LEU A 29 4.49 -3.17 -7.99
CA LEU A 29 3.71 -3.11 -6.75
C LEU A 29 2.36 -3.83 -6.91
N SER A 30 1.69 -3.68 -8.05
CA SER A 30 0.42 -4.35 -8.37
C SER A 30 0.57 -5.88 -8.33
N GLU A 31 1.61 -6.43 -8.97
CA GLU A 31 1.88 -7.87 -8.92
C GLU A 31 2.22 -8.33 -7.50
N ALA A 32 3.08 -7.61 -6.80
CA ALA A 32 3.54 -7.97 -5.46
C ALA A 32 2.39 -7.93 -4.43
N VAL A 33 1.52 -6.91 -4.52
CA VAL A 33 0.30 -6.80 -3.70
C VAL A 33 -0.68 -7.92 -4.03
N GLY A 34 -0.89 -8.24 -5.31
CA GLY A 34 -1.75 -9.34 -5.73
C GLY A 34 -1.30 -10.70 -5.16
N GLN A 35 0.00 -10.98 -5.19
CA GLN A 35 0.58 -12.22 -4.67
C GLN A 35 0.57 -12.30 -3.14
N GLN A 36 0.82 -11.19 -2.44
CA GLN A 36 1.03 -11.21 -0.98
C GLN A 36 -0.22 -10.85 -0.17
N LEU A 37 -1.04 -9.92 -0.66
CA LEU A 37 -2.24 -9.43 0.03
C LEU A 37 -3.54 -9.91 -0.63
N GLY A 38 -3.46 -10.36 -1.89
CA GLY A 38 -4.55 -10.93 -2.65
C GLY A 38 -5.15 -9.98 -3.70
N ALA A 39 -5.92 -10.57 -4.62
CA ALA A 39 -6.49 -9.90 -5.78
C ALA A 39 -7.33 -8.66 -5.45
N ARG A 40 -8.04 -8.66 -4.30
CA ARG A 40 -8.81 -7.50 -3.85
C ARG A 40 -7.94 -6.24 -3.69
N TYR A 41 -6.76 -6.37 -3.10
CA TYR A 41 -5.85 -5.24 -2.89
C TYR A 41 -5.19 -4.81 -4.20
N GLN A 42 -4.94 -5.75 -5.11
CA GLN A 42 -4.46 -5.45 -6.46
C GLN A 42 -5.47 -4.62 -7.24
N THR A 43 -6.76 -5.00 -7.23
CA THR A 43 -7.83 -4.22 -7.86
C THR A 43 -7.94 -2.82 -7.24
N ASN A 44 -7.92 -2.72 -5.90
CA ASN A 44 -7.93 -1.42 -5.22
C ASN A 44 -6.76 -0.52 -5.68
N LEU A 45 -5.58 -1.08 -5.94
CA LEU A 45 -4.42 -0.34 -6.42
C LEU A 45 -4.57 0.14 -7.87
N ALA A 46 -5.15 -0.70 -8.73
CA ALA A 46 -5.46 -0.32 -10.10
C ALA A 46 -6.47 0.83 -10.15
N GLU A 47 -7.53 0.76 -9.34
CA GLU A 47 -8.49 1.86 -9.22
C GLU A 47 -7.87 3.14 -8.63
N THR A 48 -6.97 2.99 -7.65
CA THR A 48 -6.22 4.10 -7.06
C THR A 48 -5.44 4.83 -8.15
N ARG A 49 -4.65 4.09 -8.97
CA ARG A 49 -3.93 4.68 -10.09
C ARG A 49 -4.85 5.39 -11.07
N HIS A 50 -5.99 4.78 -11.41
CA HIS A 50 -6.95 5.42 -12.31
C HIS A 50 -7.48 6.76 -11.76
N ARG A 51 -7.80 6.82 -10.46
CA ARG A 51 -8.27 8.05 -9.81
C ARG A 51 -7.17 9.11 -9.72
N LEU A 52 -5.94 8.72 -9.35
CA LEU A 52 -4.79 9.64 -9.31
C LEU A 52 -4.44 10.25 -10.68
N GLN A 53 -4.72 9.52 -11.76
CA GLN A 53 -4.54 10.03 -13.12
C GLN A 53 -5.65 11.00 -13.56
N ALA A 54 -6.83 10.93 -12.93
CA ALA A 54 -7.97 11.78 -13.28
C ALA A 54 -8.01 13.08 -12.47
N GLU A 55 -7.59 13.07 -11.21
CA GLU A 55 -7.65 14.20 -10.30
C GLU A 55 -6.57 14.13 -9.20
N ASP A 56 -6.34 15.24 -8.48
CA ASP A 56 -5.43 15.28 -7.34
C ASP A 56 -6.06 14.61 -6.08
N ALA A 57 -6.13 13.28 -6.12
CA ALA A 57 -6.75 12.45 -5.10
C ALA A 57 -5.76 11.82 -4.09
N GLU A 58 -4.48 12.24 -4.08
CA GLU A 58 -3.43 11.55 -3.32
C GLU A 58 -3.75 11.43 -1.83
N SER A 59 -4.20 12.53 -1.21
CA SER A 59 -4.55 12.55 0.23
C SER A 59 -5.77 11.68 0.55
N ILE A 60 -6.77 11.65 -0.34
CA ILE A 60 -8.00 10.87 -0.17
C ILE A 60 -7.67 9.37 -0.27
N GLU A 61 -6.92 8.99 -1.29
CA GLU A 61 -6.49 7.60 -1.49
C GLU A 61 -5.57 7.14 -0.36
N ALA A 62 -4.68 7.99 0.15
CA ALA A 62 -3.83 7.65 1.30
C ALA A 62 -4.67 7.38 2.55
N GLY A 63 -5.73 8.17 2.79
CA GLY A 63 -6.70 7.91 3.85
C GLY A 63 -7.41 6.57 3.69
N ALA A 64 -7.88 6.28 2.48
CA ALA A 64 -8.57 5.02 2.17
C ALA A 64 -7.64 3.80 2.32
N TRP A 65 -6.40 3.89 1.83
CA TRP A 65 -5.40 2.85 1.99
C TRP A 65 -5.01 2.61 3.44
N ARG A 66 -4.91 3.66 4.26
CA ARG A 66 -4.67 3.51 5.69
C ARG A 66 -5.76 2.67 6.35
N ALA A 67 -7.03 2.95 6.07
CA ALA A 67 -8.15 2.18 6.62
C ALA A 67 -8.10 0.72 6.15
N ARG A 68 -7.91 0.49 4.84
CA ARG A 68 -7.80 -0.86 4.26
C ARG A 68 -6.66 -1.68 4.88
N LEU A 69 -5.48 -1.08 5.05
CA LEU A 69 -4.33 -1.75 5.65
C LEU A 69 -4.50 -1.93 7.16
N PHE A 70 -5.15 -0.99 7.84
CA PHE A 70 -5.48 -1.16 9.25
C PHE A 70 -6.40 -2.36 9.45
N ASP A 71 -7.49 -2.43 8.70
CA ASP A 71 -8.46 -3.55 8.76
C ASP A 71 -7.79 -4.89 8.40
N LEU A 72 -6.90 -4.89 7.40
CA LEU A 72 -6.10 -6.05 7.04
C LEU A 72 -5.24 -6.54 8.22
N LEU A 73 -4.51 -5.63 8.85
CA LEU A 73 -3.60 -5.97 9.95
C LEU A 73 -4.32 -6.24 11.26
N ASP A 74 -5.55 -5.76 11.41
CA ASP A 74 -6.39 -6.09 12.55
C ASP A 74 -6.98 -7.50 12.42
N GLY A 75 -7.43 -7.88 11.23
CA GLY A 75 -7.93 -9.23 10.95
C GLY A 75 -6.84 -10.28 10.75
N GLN A 76 -5.66 -9.90 10.24
CA GLN A 76 -4.54 -10.78 9.93
C GLN A 76 -3.20 -10.12 10.31
N PRO A 77 -2.86 -10.05 11.62
CA PRO A 77 -1.65 -9.40 12.09
C PRO A 77 -0.36 -10.01 11.54
N ASP A 78 -0.38 -11.29 11.15
CA ASP A 78 0.77 -12.00 10.56
C ASP A 78 1.21 -11.41 9.20
N LEU A 79 0.36 -10.61 8.55
CA LEU A 79 0.70 -9.91 7.31
C LEU A 79 1.50 -8.61 7.54
N ALA A 80 1.68 -8.16 8.79
CA ALA A 80 2.42 -6.93 9.07
C ALA A 80 3.85 -6.93 8.49
N PRO A 81 4.66 -8.00 8.61
CA PRO A 81 5.98 -8.05 7.99
C PRO A 81 5.93 -8.00 6.46
N HIS A 82 4.88 -8.56 5.84
CA HIS A 82 4.69 -8.53 4.39
C HIS A 82 4.41 -7.10 3.91
N VAL A 83 3.51 -6.39 4.59
CA VAL A 83 3.18 -4.99 4.30
C VAL A 83 4.41 -4.08 4.48
N VAL A 84 5.17 -4.25 5.55
CA VAL A 84 6.42 -3.49 5.77
C VAL A 84 7.41 -3.74 4.65
N ARG A 85 7.67 -5.01 4.29
CA ARG A 85 8.60 -5.36 3.22
C ARG A 85 8.18 -4.77 1.87
N LEU A 86 6.90 -4.85 1.52
CA LEU A 86 6.37 -4.23 0.30
C LEU A 86 6.59 -2.71 0.29
N THR A 87 6.41 -2.08 1.45
CA THR A 87 6.58 -0.64 1.63
C THR A 87 8.04 -0.22 1.42
N GLU A 88 8.98 -0.89 2.09
CA GLU A 88 10.41 -0.60 1.96
C GLU A 88 10.89 -0.77 0.52
N GLU A 89 10.41 -1.81 -0.15
CA GLU A 89 10.84 -2.22 -1.48
C GLU A 89 10.19 -1.35 -2.58
N ALA A 90 8.98 -0.85 -2.35
CA ALA A 90 8.37 0.20 -3.15
C ALA A 90 9.13 1.52 -3.02
N ALA A 91 9.43 1.95 -1.78
CA ALA A 91 10.17 3.18 -1.52
C ALA A 91 11.57 3.16 -2.15
N ARG A 92 12.26 2.03 -2.08
CA ARG A 92 13.57 1.83 -2.71
C ARG A 92 13.52 2.02 -4.23
N ARG A 93 12.51 1.46 -4.90
CA ARG A 93 12.33 1.56 -6.36
C ARG A 93 11.92 2.95 -6.82
N MET A 94 11.20 3.71 -6.00
CA MET A 94 10.86 5.09 -6.33
C MET A 94 12.07 6.03 -6.19
N ALA A 95 13.07 5.65 -5.40
CA ALA A 95 14.31 6.42 -5.19
C ALA A 95 15.43 6.06 -6.19
N SER A 96 15.25 5.02 -7.00
CA SER A 96 16.22 4.54 -8.02
C SER A 96 15.90 5.09 -9.40
#